data_AF-A0A2V8TL92-F1
#
_entry.id   AF-A0A2V8TL92-F1
#
_cell.length_a   1.000
_cell.length_b   1.000
_cell.length_c   1.000
_cell.angle_alpha   90.00
_cell.angle_beta   90.00
_cell.angle_gamma   90.00
#
_symmetry.space_group_name_H-M   'P 1'
#
loop_
_entity.id
_entity.type
_entity.pdbx_description
1 polymer ?
#
loop_
_entity_poly.entity_id
_entity_poly.type
_entity_poly.pdbx_seq_one_letter_code
_entity_poly.pdbx_strand_id
1 'polypeptide(L)'
;MGGRAGGRRRSRKQAAEAHRAIESRLVQADQEIGAILLGESSESDLAAARQQALERLASHRKHMSSSIYDQTLARAVENRLRDRHGLRRLSLLLLLE
;
A
#
# COMPACT_ATOMS: atom_id res chain seq x y z
N MET A 1 -44.72 13.63 13.35
CA MET A 1 -43.40 14.18 12.94
C MET A 1 -42.30 13.18 13.28
N GLY A 2 -41.69 12.49 12.31
CA GLY A 2 -40.67 11.45 12.60
C GLY A 2 -39.66 11.13 11.48
N GLY A 3 -39.64 11.87 10.37
CA GLY A 3 -38.86 11.48 9.17
C GLY A 3 -37.40 11.98 9.09
N ARG A 4 -36.99 12.96 9.91
CA ARG A 4 -35.69 13.66 9.71
C ARG A 4 -34.47 12.91 10.27
N ALA A 5 -34.63 12.06 11.28
CA ALA A 5 -33.52 11.31 11.87
C ALA A 5 -33.08 10.10 11.01
N GLY A 6 -34.02 9.46 10.30
CA GLY A 6 -33.75 8.32 9.42
C GLY A 6 -32.97 8.68 8.15
N GLY A 7 -33.26 9.84 7.54
CA GLY A 7 -32.54 10.32 6.35
C GLY A 7 -31.07 10.64 6.62
N ARG A 8 -30.78 11.32 7.75
CA ARG A 8 -29.40 11.63 8.15
C ARG A 8 -28.58 10.38 8.46
N ARG A 9 -29.15 9.38 9.15
CA ARG A 9 -28.48 8.09 9.41
C ARG A 9 -28.22 7.30 8.12
N ARG A 10 -29.16 7.27 7.17
CA ARG A 10 -28.95 6.63 5.86
C ARG A 10 -27.86 7.32 5.04
N SER A 11 -27.82 8.65 5.00
CA SER A 11 -26.79 9.41 4.27
C SER A 11 -25.38 9.20 4.84
N ARG A 12 -25.22 9.13 6.17
CA ARG A 12 -23.92 8.81 6.80
C ARG A 12 -23.47 7.38 6.52
N LYS A 13 -24.39 6.42 6.51
CA LYS A 13 -24.09 5.03 6.18
C LYS A 13 -23.61 4.90 4.72
N GLN A 14 -24.29 5.56 3.78
CA GLN A 14 -23.88 5.60 2.37
C GLN A 14 -22.53 6.28 2.17
N ALA A 15 -22.25 7.37 2.89
CA ALA A 15 -20.95 8.03 2.83
C ALA A 15 -19.82 7.12 3.35
N ALA A 16 -20.05 6.39 4.44
CA ALA A 16 -19.09 5.42 4.97
C ALA A 16 -18.85 4.23 4.02
N GLU A 17 -19.92 3.75 3.36
CA GLU A 17 -19.81 2.70 2.34
C GLU A 17 -19.03 3.19 1.11
N ALA A 18 -19.29 4.41 0.65
CA ALA A 18 -18.54 5.02 -0.45
C ALA A 18 -17.06 5.23 -0.09
N HIS A 19 -16.77 5.67 1.14
CA HIS A 19 -15.39 5.81 1.63
C HIS A 19 -14.67 4.45 1.58
N ARG A 20 -15.24 3.40 2.17
CA ARG A 20 -14.66 2.04 2.12
C ARG A 20 -14.43 1.54 0.69
N ALA A 21 -15.34 1.84 -0.23
CA ALA A 21 -15.18 1.47 -1.64
C ALA A 21 -14.00 2.18 -2.30
N ILE A 22 -13.78 3.47 -1.98
CA ILE A 22 -12.63 4.24 -2.45
C ILE A 22 -11.34 3.68 -1.85
N GLU A 23 -11.30 3.43 -0.54
CA GLU A 23 -10.13 2.85 0.14
C GLU A 23 -9.71 1.53 -0.53
N SER A 24 -10.67 0.64 -0.76
CA SER A 24 -10.44 -0.65 -1.41
C SER A 24 -9.85 -0.49 -2.82
N ARG A 25 -10.41 0.43 -3.63
CA ARG A 25 -9.91 0.71 -4.99
C ARG A 25 -8.50 1.29 -4.99
N LEU A 26 -8.16 2.16 -4.04
CA LEU A 26 -6.80 2.72 -3.93
C LEU A 26 -5.78 1.65 -3.54
N VAL A 27 -6.16 0.72 -2.65
CA VAL A 27 -5.31 -0.42 -2.29
C VAL A 27 -5.11 -1.35 -3.48
N GLN A 28 -6.16 -1.62 -4.27
CA GLN A 28 -6.06 -2.44 -5.47
C GLN A 28 -5.17 -1.79 -6.53
N ALA A 29 -5.36 -0.49 -6.78
CA ALA A 29 -4.52 0.26 -7.73
C ALA A 29 -3.04 0.26 -7.30
N ASP A 30 -2.76 0.37 -6.00
CA ASP A 30 -1.39 0.17 -5.50
C ASP A 30 -0.88 -1.23 -5.87
N GLN A 31 -1.62 -2.30 -5.60
CA GLN A 31 -1.17 -3.66 -5.93
C GLN A 31 -0.88 -3.84 -7.43
N GLU A 32 -1.73 -3.30 -8.30
CA GLU A 32 -1.55 -3.36 -9.76
C GLU A 32 -0.29 -2.59 -10.20
N ILE A 33 -0.07 -1.38 -9.69
CA ILE A 33 1.16 -0.61 -9.95
C ILE A 33 2.40 -1.37 -9.46
N GLY A 34 2.33 -2.01 -8.29
CA GLY A 34 3.42 -2.80 -7.74
C GLY A 34 3.77 -3.99 -8.63
N ALA A 35 2.77 -4.72 -9.12
CA ALA A 35 2.96 -5.85 -10.02
C ALA A 35 3.57 -5.41 -11.36
N ILE A 36 3.11 -4.30 -11.95
CA ILE A 36 3.66 -3.74 -13.19
C ILE A 36 5.12 -3.34 -12.96
N LEU A 37 5.43 -2.63 -11.87
CA LEU A 37 6.80 -2.23 -11.56
C LEU A 37 7.73 -3.44 -11.43
N LEU A 38 7.29 -4.51 -10.77
CA LEU A 38 8.09 -5.72 -10.63
C LEU A 38 8.30 -6.46 -11.96
N GLY A 39 7.28 -6.48 -12.83
CA GLY A 39 7.36 -7.15 -14.13
C GLY A 39 8.16 -6.39 -15.18
N GLU A 40 8.12 -5.06 -15.17
CA GLU A 40 8.79 -4.20 -16.15
C GLU A 40 10.18 -3.71 -15.70
N SER A 41 10.55 -3.92 -14.43
CA SER A 41 11.88 -3.57 -13.93
C SER A 41 12.95 -4.50 -14.48
N SER A 42 14.10 -3.93 -14.83
CA SER A 42 15.27 -4.73 -15.20
C SER A 42 15.77 -5.58 -14.02
N GLU A 43 16.43 -6.71 -14.31
CA GLU A 43 17.03 -7.55 -13.25
C GLU A 43 18.04 -6.78 -12.40
N SER A 44 18.79 -5.85 -13.01
CA SER A 44 19.74 -4.99 -12.31
C SER A 44 19.02 -4.07 -11.31
N ASP A 45 17.89 -3.49 -11.70
CA ASP A 45 17.12 -2.60 -10.84
C ASP A 45 16.47 -3.37 -9.69
N LEU A 46 15.93 -4.56 -9.97
CA LEU A 46 15.38 -5.45 -8.96
C LEU A 46 16.45 -5.88 -7.95
N ALA A 47 17.64 -6.24 -8.42
CA ALA A 47 18.76 -6.62 -7.57
C ALA A 47 19.22 -5.45 -6.68
N ALA A 48 19.34 -4.24 -7.25
CA ALA A 48 19.71 -3.05 -6.51
C ALA A 48 18.66 -2.69 -5.44
N ALA A 49 17.37 -2.71 -5.80
CA ALA A 49 16.28 -2.45 -4.87
C ALA A 49 16.25 -3.49 -3.73
N ARG A 50 16.48 -4.77 -4.06
CA ARG A 50 16.58 -5.86 -3.08
C ARG A 50 17.74 -5.67 -2.13
N GLN A 51 18.92 -5.34 -2.64
CA GLN A 51 20.10 -5.12 -1.81
C GLN A 51 19.89 -3.98 -0.82
N GLN A 52 19.37 -2.84 -1.28
CA GLN A 52 19.06 -1.71 -0.40
C GLN A 52 18.00 -2.05 0.65
N ALA A 53 16.99 -2.85 0.27
CA ALA A 53 15.96 -3.30 1.20
C ALA A 53 16.53 -4.24 2.27
N LEU A 54 17.43 -5.16 1.89
CA LEU A 54 18.13 -6.04 2.82
C LEU A 54 19.00 -5.27 3.81
N GLU A 55 19.77 -4.29 3.34
CA GLU A 55 20.61 -3.44 4.19
C GLU A 55 19.78 -2.70 5.24
N ARG A 56 18.64 -2.15 4.84
CA ARG A 56 17.71 -1.46 5.74
C ARG A 56 17.06 -2.40 6.78
N LEU A 57 16.79 -3.65 6.40
CA LEU A 57 16.13 -4.62 7.27
C LEU A 57 17.10 -5.49 8.08
N ALA A 58 18.42 -5.40 7.83
CA ALA A 58 19.43 -6.23 8.48
C ALA A 58 19.36 -6.17 10.01
N SER A 59 19.15 -4.97 10.58
CA SER A 59 19.02 -4.78 12.03
C SER A 59 17.73 -5.35 12.61
N HIS A 60 16.67 -5.49 11.79
CA HIS A 60 15.35 -5.91 12.22
C HIS A 60 15.13 -7.43 12.08
N ARG A 61 15.99 -8.13 11.32
CA ARG A 61 15.86 -9.57 11.04
C ARG A 61 15.70 -10.44 12.29
N LYS A 62 16.42 -10.11 13.37
CA LYS A 62 16.39 -10.90 14.62
C LYS A 62 15.07 -10.77 15.40
N HIS A 63 14.25 -9.77 15.08
CA HIS A 63 13.02 -9.45 15.80
C HIS A 63 11.76 -9.88 15.04
N MET A 64 11.91 -10.55 13.90
CA MET A 64 10.81 -10.94 13.04
C MET A 64 10.84 -12.44 12.74
N SER A 65 9.66 -13.05 12.63
CA SER A 65 9.57 -14.39 12.06
C SER A 65 9.96 -14.35 10.57
N SER A 66 10.42 -15.48 10.03
CA SER A 66 10.83 -15.56 8.61
C SER A 66 9.72 -15.08 7.67
N SER A 67 8.48 -15.50 7.90
CA SER A 67 7.35 -15.11 7.06
C SER A 67 7.08 -13.60 7.07
N ILE A 68 7.14 -12.97 8.25
CA ILE A 68 6.97 -11.51 8.38
C ILE A 68 8.15 -10.79 7.72
N TYR A 69 9.37 -11.31 7.89
CA TYR A 69 10.55 -10.74 7.27
C TYR A 69 10.45 -10.77 5.74
N ASP A 70 10.06 -11.89 5.13
CA ASP A 70 9.93 -12.03 3.68
C ASP A 70 8.86 -11.09 3.11
N GLN A 71 7.71 -10.96 3.79
CA GLN A 71 6.66 -10.00 3.42
C GLN A 71 7.14 -8.55 3.55
N THR A 72 7.91 -8.25 4.60
CA THR A 72 8.46 -6.91 4.85
C THR A 72 9.51 -6.56 3.80
N LEU A 73 10.36 -7.53 3.44
CA LEU A 73 11.36 -7.37 2.38
C LEU A 73 10.69 -7.12 1.03
N ALA A 74 9.69 -7.91 0.65
CA ALA A 74 8.96 -7.71 -0.60
C ALA A 74 8.36 -6.30 -0.69
N ARG A 75 7.71 -5.83 0.38
CA ARG A 75 7.17 -4.46 0.46
C ARG A 75 8.28 -3.39 0.39
N ALA A 76 9.42 -3.63 1.03
CA ALA A 76 10.54 -2.69 0.99
C ALA A 76 11.15 -2.58 -0.41
N VAL A 77 11.25 -3.69 -1.14
CA VAL A 77 11.68 -3.71 -2.55
C VAL A 77 10.69 -2.93 -3.42
N GLU A 78 9.40 -3.22 -3.31
CA GLU A 78 8.37 -2.51 -4.07
C GLU A 78 8.42 -0.99 -3.81
N ASN A 79 8.55 -0.57 -2.55
CA ASN A 79 8.68 0.83 -2.19
C ASN A 79 9.92 1.48 -2.84
N ARG A 80 11.04 0.76 -2.96
CA ARG A 80 12.24 1.29 -3.60
C ARG A 80 12.09 1.47 -5.10
N LEU A 81 11.43 0.53 -5.76
CA LEU A 81 11.09 0.68 -7.18
C LEU A 81 10.18 1.90 -7.38
N ARG A 82 9.13 2.02 -6.56
CA ARG A 82 8.24 3.18 -6.55
C ARG A 82 8.96 4.52 -6.38
N ASP A 83 9.83 4.62 -5.37
CA ASP A 83 10.62 5.83 -5.09
C ASP A 83 11.43 6.25 -6.32
N ARG A 84 12.06 5.29 -7.00
CA ARG A 84 12.88 5.54 -8.19
C ARG A 84 12.08 6.07 -9.37
N HIS A 85 10.84 5.63 -9.51
CA HIS A 85 9.92 6.10 -10.55
C HIS A 85 9.07 7.32 -10.12
N GLY A 86 9.29 7.86 -8.92
CA GLY A 86 8.51 9.00 -8.40
C GLY A 86 7.06 8.66 -8.07
N LEU A 87 6.73 7.37 -7.90
CA LEU A 87 5.37 6.89 -7.70
C LEU A 87 5.05 6.79 -6.21
N ARG A 88 4.21 7.68 -5.69
CA ARG A 88 3.72 7.58 -4.30
C ARG A 88 2.64 6.51 -4.18
N ARG A 89 2.54 5.86 -3.01
CA ARG A 89 1.44 4.94 -2.71
C ARG A 89 0.13 5.69 -2.60
N LEU A 90 -0.85 5.30 -3.40
CA LEU A 90 -2.18 5.90 -3.43
C LEU A 90 -2.94 5.67 -2.12
N SER A 91 -2.74 4.49 -1.52
CA SER A 91 -3.32 4.15 -0.20
C SER A 91 -2.83 5.05 0.93
N LEU A 92 -1.69 5.75 0.79
CA LEU A 92 -1.23 6.71 1.80
C LEU A 92 -2.02 8.03 1.78
N LEU A 93 -2.71 8.35 0.69
CA LEU A 93 -3.58 9.53 0.63
C LEU A 93 -4.76 9.42 1.61
N LEU A 94 -5.10 8.19 2.04
CA LEU A 94 -6.12 7.91 3.04
C LEU A 94 -5.67 8.25 4.48
N LEU A 95 -4.37 8.46 4.71
CA LEU A 95 -3.81 8.75 6.03
C LEU A 95 -3.61 10.25 6.29
N LEU A 96 -3.98 11.11 5.34
CA LEU A 96 -3.81 12.56 5.42
C LEU A 96 -5.06 13.30 5.95
N GLU A 97 -5.96 12.60 6.65
CA GLU A 97 -7.14 13.19 7.32
C GLU A 97 -6.79 13.89 8.65
#